data_AF-A0A2S9FKV3-F1
#
_entry.id   AF-A0A2S9FKV3-F1
#
_cell.length_a   1.000
_cell.length_b   1.000
_cell.length_c   1.000
_cell.angle_alpha   90.00
_cell.angle_beta   90.00
_cell.angle_gamma   90.00
#
_symmetry.space_group_name_H-M   'P 1'
#
loop_
_entity.id
_entity.type
_entity.pdbx_description
1 polymer ?
#
loop_
_entity_poly.entity_id
_entity_poly.type
_entity_poly.pdbx_seq_one_letter_code
_entity_poly.pdbx_strand_id
1 'polypeptide(L)'
;FAFVWLELASPDPGSLGAIRTWLLGYLAVTLAGTVWCGTRWCARADPFEVYSVVASRLSPLRRNPDGRIAIGNPFNNLLSLPVRPGTVAVLSVLLGSTAFDSFSAMPWWRGFVDDLTGSELAATAVRTGGLTVFVCIVAGTFCAAARCTGGVDARLRRELPGLLA
;
A
#
# COMPACT_ATOMS: atom_id res chain seq x y z
N PHE A 1 -0.13 -3.22 5.66
CA PHE A 1 1.08 -3.31 6.51
C PHE A 1 1.27 -4.71 7.07
N ALA A 2 0.29 -5.27 7.79
CA ALA A 2 0.42 -6.60 8.44
C ALA A 2 0.88 -7.75 7.51
N PHE A 3 0.36 -7.82 6.28
CA PHE A 3 0.79 -8.83 5.29
C PHE A 3 2.29 -8.73 4.98
N VAL A 4 2.71 -7.56 4.51
CA VAL A 4 4.11 -7.27 4.17
C VAL A 4 5.03 -7.43 5.37
N TRP A 5 4.57 -7.06 6.56
CA TRP A 5 5.36 -7.25 7.77
C TRP A 5 5.62 -8.74 8.03
N LEU A 6 4.60 -9.59 7.83
CA LEU A 6 4.76 -11.03 7.94
C LEU A 6 5.76 -11.57 6.92
N GLU A 7 5.78 -11.00 5.72
CA GLU A 7 6.70 -11.39 4.63
C GLU A 7 8.15 -10.92 4.86
N LEU A 8 8.36 -9.67 5.29
CA LEU A 8 9.68 -9.02 5.25
C LEU A 8 10.35 -8.85 6.62
N ALA A 9 9.57 -8.82 7.70
CA ALA A 9 10.08 -8.48 9.03
C ALA A 9 9.88 -9.58 10.07
N SER A 10 8.97 -10.54 9.82
CA SER A 10 8.71 -11.60 10.78
C SER A 10 9.95 -12.46 11.05
N PRO A 11 10.07 -13.04 12.25
CA PRO A 11 11.17 -13.94 12.61
C PRO A 11 11.21 -15.18 11.69
N ASP A 12 10.03 -15.73 11.40
CA ASP A 12 9.84 -16.91 10.54
C ASP A 12 8.88 -16.61 9.37
N PRO A 13 9.37 -15.95 8.30
CA PRO A 13 8.54 -15.56 7.16
C PRO A 13 8.06 -16.75 6.32
N GLY A 14 8.70 -17.92 6.46
CA GLY A 14 8.32 -19.17 5.79
C GLY A 14 7.29 -20.00 6.56
N SER A 15 6.85 -19.54 7.75
CA SER A 15 5.97 -20.31 8.61
C SER A 15 4.60 -20.58 7.98
N LEU A 16 4.35 -21.83 7.58
CA LEU A 16 3.03 -22.24 7.05
C LEU A 16 1.91 -21.97 8.06
N GLY A 17 2.19 -22.10 9.36
CA GLY A 17 1.21 -21.82 10.42
C GLY A 17 0.84 -20.34 10.51
N ALA A 18 1.84 -19.45 10.46
CA ALA A 18 1.60 -18.00 10.50
C ALA A 18 0.84 -17.53 9.25
N ILE A 19 1.27 -17.98 8.06
CA ILE A 19 0.61 -17.63 6.79
C ILE A 19 -0.84 -18.13 6.79
N ARG A 20 -1.09 -19.38 7.19
CA ARG A 20 -2.43 -19.94 7.27
C ARG A 20 -3.32 -19.14 8.23
N THR A 21 -2.83 -18.82 9.41
CA THR A 21 -3.59 -18.06 10.41
C THR A 21 -3.91 -16.66 9.90
N TRP A 22 -2.94 -16.01 9.24
CA TRP A 22 -3.13 -14.71 8.61
C TRP A 22 -4.20 -14.76 7.52
N LEU A 23 -4.14 -15.73 6.61
CA LEU A 23 -5.12 -15.91 5.53
C LEU A 23 -6.53 -16.15 6.07
N LEU A 24 -6.66 -16.98 7.12
CA LEU A 24 -7.95 -17.23 7.78
C LEU A 24 -8.49 -15.96 8.44
N GLY A 25 -7.64 -15.21 9.14
CA GLY A 25 -8.03 -13.93 9.76
C GLY A 25 -8.45 -12.91 8.72
N TYR A 26 -7.69 -12.77 7.63
CA TYR A 26 -8.03 -11.90 6.50
C TYR A 26 -9.37 -12.30 5.88
N LEU A 27 -9.57 -13.59 5.58
CA LEU A 27 -10.83 -14.09 5.03
C LEU A 27 -12.01 -13.80 5.97
N ALA A 28 -11.84 -14.06 7.27
CA ALA A 28 -12.90 -13.83 8.26
C ALA A 28 -13.28 -12.34 8.37
N VAL A 29 -12.28 -11.44 8.43
CA VAL A 29 -12.53 -9.98 8.49
C VAL A 29 -13.19 -9.48 7.21
N THR A 30 -12.70 -9.93 6.05
CA THR A 30 -13.28 -9.53 4.76
C THR A 30 -14.72 -10.03 4.64
N LEU A 31 -14.98 -11.31 4.93
CA LEU A 31 -16.34 -11.87 4.92
C LEU A 31 -17.27 -11.17 5.90
N ALA A 32 -16.85 -10.96 7.15
CA ALA A 32 -17.67 -10.29 8.16
C ALA A 32 -18.03 -8.86 7.71
N GLY A 33 -17.06 -8.12 7.18
CA GLY A 33 -17.29 -6.80 6.63
C GLY A 33 -18.21 -6.81 5.39
N THR A 34 -18.07 -7.79 4.50
CA THR A 34 -18.99 -7.97 3.36
C THR A 34 -20.41 -8.30 3.82
N VAL A 35 -20.58 -9.14 4.85
CA VAL A 35 -21.90 -9.51 5.38
C VAL A 35 -22.58 -8.31 6.05
N TRP A 36 -21.84 -7.49 6.81
CA TRP A 36 -22.42 -6.36 7.54
C TRP A 36 -22.58 -5.08 6.70
N CYS A 37 -21.64 -4.79 5.81
CA CYS A 37 -21.59 -3.53 5.06
C CYS A 37 -21.76 -3.71 3.54
N GLY A 38 -21.96 -4.95 3.08
CA GLY A 38 -22.10 -5.28 1.67
C GLY A 38 -20.79 -5.16 0.88
N THR A 39 -20.90 -5.14 -0.44
CA THR A 39 -19.76 -4.99 -1.37
C THR A 39 -19.03 -3.66 -1.24
N ARG A 40 -19.63 -2.66 -0.58
CA ARG A 40 -18.97 -1.39 -0.26
C ARG A 40 -17.80 -1.57 0.69
N TRP A 41 -17.83 -2.60 1.55
CA TRP A 41 -16.71 -2.94 2.41
C TRP A 41 -15.49 -3.33 1.57
N CYS A 42 -15.66 -4.27 0.64
CA CYS A 42 -14.55 -4.72 -0.21
C CYS A 42 -13.97 -3.56 -1.03
N ALA A 43 -14.84 -2.75 -1.65
CA ALA A 43 -14.41 -1.60 -2.45
C ALA A 43 -13.64 -0.49 -1.68
N ARG A 44 -13.65 -0.50 -0.33
CA ARG A 44 -13.06 0.57 0.50
C ARG A 44 -12.05 0.08 1.52
N ALA A 45 -12.27 -1.09 2.11
CA ALA A 45 -11.51 -1.62 3.23
C ALA A 45 -10.62 -2.80 2.81
N ASP A 46 -10.90 -3.46 1.68
CA ASP A 46 -10.00 -4.50 1.18
C ASP A 46 -8.81 -3.86 0.42
N PRO A 47 -7.57 -3.97 0.94
CA PRO A 47 -6.40 -3.39 0.28
C PRO A 47 -6.14 -4.00 -1.11
N PHE A 48 -6.52 -5.26 -1.35
CA PHE A 48 -6.32 -5.91 -2.66
C PHE A 48 -7.30 -5.38 -3.71
N GLU A 49 -8.57 -5.18 -3.35
CA GLU A 49 -9.52 -4.53 -4.25
C GLU A 49 -9.14 -3.07 -4.51
N VAL A 50 -8.73 -2.32 -3.48
CA VAL A 50 -8.25 -0.92 -3.64
C VAL A 50 -7.07 -0.87 -4.60
N TYR A 51 -6.08 -1.76 -4.44
CA TYR A 51 -4.95 -1.86 -5.35
C TYR A 51 -5.39 -2.23 -6.78
N SER A 52 -6.30 -3.19 -6.92
CA SER A 52 -6.82 -3.63 -8.21
C SER A 52 -7.52 -2.49 -8.95
N VAL A 53 -8.25 -1.62 -8.24
CA VAL A 53 -8.86 -0.42 -8.82
C VAL A 53 -7.78 0.54 -9.34
N VAL A 54 -6.72 0.79 -8.58
CA VAL A 54 -5.61 1.64 -9.03
C VAL A 54 -4.93 1.04 -10.26
N ALA A 55 -4.58 -0.24 -10.20
CA ALA A 55 -3.95 -0.97 -11.31
C ALA A 55 -4.84 -0.97 -12.56
N SER A 56 -6.16 -1.11 -12.41
CA SER A 56 -7.09 -1.06 -13.54
C SER A 56 -7.07 0.27 -14.29
N ARG A 57 -6.69 1.38 -13.64
CA ARG A 57 -6.59 2.69 -14.31
C ARG A 57 -5.37 2.79 -15.23
N LEU A 58 -4.37 1.95 -15.02
CA LEU A 58 -3.22 1.80 -15.91
C LEU A 58 -3.51 0.84 -17.09
N SER A 59 -4.70 0.24 -17.16
CA SER A 59 -5.08 -0.63 -18.27
C SER A 59 -5.26 0.18 -19.56
N PRO A 60 -4.71 -0.28 -20.70
CA PRO A 60 -5.02 0.29 -22.02
C PRO A 60 -6.45 -0.03 -22.47
N LEU A 61 -7.07 -1.05 -21.87
CA LEU A 61 -8.44 -1.46 -22.14
C LEU A 61 -9.39 -0.80 -21.13
N ARG A 62 -10.38 -0.07 -21.63
CA ARG A 62 -11.40 0.65 -20.85
C ARG A 62 -12.80 0.25 -21.31
N ARG A 63 -13.80 0.35 -20.44
CA ARG A 63 -15.21 0.44 -20.86
C ARG A 63 -15.66 1.89 -20.94
N ASN A 64 -16.18 2.29 -22.10
CA ASN A 64 -16.84 3.57 -22.28
C ASN A 64 -18.23 3.57 -21.59
N PRO A 65 -18.85 4.75 -21.39
CA PRO A 65 -20.19 4.86 -20.79
C PRO A 65 -21.29 4.10 -21.55
N ASP A 66 -21.08 3.84 -22.84
CA ASP A 66 -21.94 3.04 -23.72
C ASP A 66 -21.71 1.52 -23.59
N GLY A 67 -20.83 1.09 -22.68
CA GLY A 67 -20.52 -0.31 -22.41
C GLY A 67 -19.51 -0.95 -23.37
N ARG A 68 -19.05 -0.23 -24.40
CA ARG A 68 -18.08 -0.75 -25.38
C ARG A 68 -16.66 -0.72 -24.82
N ILE A 69 -15.83 -1.70 -25.22
CA ILE A 69 -14.41 -1.70 -24.91
C ILE A 69 -13.72 -0.69 -25.82
N ALA A 70 -13.07 0.30 -25.21
CA ALA A 70 -12.22 1.28 -25.87
C ALA A 70 -10.76 0.98 -25.52
N ILE A 71 -9.90 1.14 -26.51
CA ILE A 71 -8.45 1.05 -26.34
C ILE A 71 -7.90 2.48 -26.37
N GLY A 72 -7.06 2.82 -25.39
CA GLY A 72 -6.51 4.17 -25.31
C GLY A 72 -5.26 4.26 -24.46
N ASN A 73 -4.69 5.44 -24.41
CA ASN A 73 -3.52 5.72 -23.59
C ASN A 73 -3.87 5.58 -22.09
N PRO A 74 -3.19 4.70 -21.33
CA PRO A 74 -3.37 4.55 -19.89
C PRO A 74 -3.27 5.86 -19.10
N PHE A 75 -2.39 6.78 -19.51
CA PHE A 75 -2.21 8.06 -18.83
C PHE A 75 -3.44 8.97 -18.89
N ASN A 76 -4.27 8.85 -19.92
CA ASN A 76 -5.54 9.57 -20.00
C ASN A 76 -6.58 9.00 -19.03
N ASN A 77 -6.48 7.70 -18.71
CA ASN A 77 -7.39 7.01 -17.82
C ASN A 77 -7.00 7.16 -16.34
N LEU A 78 -5.72 7.38 -16.05
CA LEU A 78 -5.21 7.65 -14.70
C LEU A 78 -5.91 8.84 -14.02
N LEU A 79 -6.27 9.87 -14.77
CA LEU A 79 -7.01 11.03 -14.27
C LEU A 79 -8.43 10.69 -13.79
N SER A 80 -8.95 9.51 -14.13
CA SER A 80 -10.26 9.03 -13.69
C SER A 80 -10.21 8.21 -12.38
N LEU A 81 -9.04 8.12 -11.75
CA LEU A 81 -8.89 7.40 -10.48
C LEU A 81 -9.81 8.05 -9.43
N PRO A 82 -10.75 7.29 -8.82
CA PRO A 82 -11.56 7.85 -7.76
C PRO A 82 -10.68 8.13 -6.54
N VAL A 83 -10.61 9.39 -6.13
CA VAL A 83 -10.04 9.80 -4.85
C VAL A 83 -10.86 9.15 -3.74
N ARG A 84 -10.22 8.32 -2.91
CA ARG A 84 -10.86 7.58 -1.83
C ARG A 84 -9.92 7.51 -0.63
N PRO A 85 -10.35 8.01 0.55
CA PRO A 85 -9.52 8.00 1.74
C PRO A 85 -8.91 6.62 2.00
N GLY A 86 -7.57 6.57 2.05
CA GLY A 86 -6.82 5.35 2.30
C GLY A 86 -6.12 4.77 1.07
N THR A 87 -6.42 5.24 -0.14
CA THR A 87 -5.71 4.79 -1.36
C THR A 87 -4.23 5.12 -1.27
N VAL A 88 -3.88 6.34 -0.86
CA VAL A 88 -2.48 6.73 -0.64
C VAL A 88 -1.81 5.90 0.45
N ALA A 89 -2.53 5.53 1.51
CA ALA A 89 -1.97 4.68 2.56
C ALA A 89 -1.65 3.28 2.03
N VAL A 90 -2.56 2.68 1.25
CA VAL A 90 -2.34 1.37 0.60
C VAL A 90 -1.16 1.45 -0.38
N LEU A 91 -1.13 2.47 -1.24
CA LEU A 91 -0.05 2.64 -2.22
C LEU A 91 1.30 2.93 -1.54
N SER A 92 1.30 3.69 -0.45
CA SER A 92 2.52 3.97 0.32
C SER A 92 3.05 2.72 1.00
N VAL A 93 2.16 1.85 1.51
CA VAL A 93 2.54 0.54 2.04
C VAL A 93 3.14 -0.32 0.93
N LEU A 94 2.49 -0.42 -0.23
CA LEU A 94 2.95 -1.27 -1.34
C LEU A 94 4.29 -0.80 -1.93
N LEU A 95 4.40 0.49 -2.26
CA LEU A 95 5.63 1.04 -2.83
C LEU A 95 6.76 1.05 -1.80
N GLY A 96 6.46 1.45 -0.56
CA GLY A 96 7.42 1.46 0.54
C GLY A 96 7.92 0.04 0.86
N SER A 97 7.04 -0.96 0.81
CA SER A 97 7.42 -2.35 1.00
C SER A 97 8.29 -2.91 -0.11
N THR A 98 7.96 -2.64 -1.37
CA THR A 98 8.80 -3.09 -2.50
C THR A 98 10.18 -2.44 -2.46
N ALA A 99 10.24 -1.14 -2.13
CA ALA A 99 11.51 -0.45 -1.96
C ALA A 99 12.32 -1.02 -0.78
N PHE A 100 11.66 -1.30 0.35
CA PHE A 100 12.30 -1.93 1.49
C PHE A 100 12.75 -3.36 1.20
N ASP A 101 11.98 -4.15 0.45
CA ASP A 101 12.37 -5.51 0.03
C ASP A 101 13.71 -5.49 -0.71
N SER A 102 13.80 -4.66 -1.76
CA SER A 102 15.04 -4.46 -2.52
C SER A 102 16.19 -3.95 -1.65
N PHE A 103 15.91 -3.03 -0.72
CA PHE A 103 16.92 -2.48 0.20
C PHE A 103 17.39 -3.51 1.22
N SER A 104 16.48 -4.30 1.77
CA SER A 104 16.76 -5.31 2.79
C SER A 104 17.57 -6.48 2.23
N ALA A 105 17.44 -6.74 0.93
CA ALA A 105 18.23 -7.72 0.20
C ALA A 105 19.69 -7.27 -0.02
N MET A 106 20.09 -6.05 0.31
CA MET A 106 21.44 -5.56 0.07
C MET A 106 22.46 -6.14 1.08
N PRO A 107 23.65 -6.62 0.64
CA PRO A 107 24.61 -7.29 1.53
C PRO A 107 25.06 -6.45 2.72
N TRP A 108 25.30 -5.15 2.52
CA TRP A 108 25.71 -4.26 3.60
C TRP A 108 24.61 -4.03 4.65
N TRP A 109 23.34 -4.02 4.23
CA TRP A 109 22.22 -3.89 5.14
C TRP A 109 22.06 -5.14 5.99
N ARG A 110 22.20 -6.32 5.38
CA ARG A 110 22.19 -7.59 6.10
C ARG A 110 23.31 -7.64 7.15
N GLY A 111 24.55 -7.31 6.74
CA GLY A 111 25.68 -7.19 7.66
C GLY A 111 25.43 -6.19 8.79
N PHE A 112 24.87 -5.01 8.48
CA PHE A 112 24.49 -4.02 9.50
C PHE A 112 23.48 -4.56 10.52
N VAL A 113 22.43 -5.25 10.05
CA VAL A 113 21.43 -5.84 10.95
C VAL A 113 22.05 -6.93 11.80
N ASP A 114 22.85 -7.81 11.20
CA ASP A 114 23.51 -8.91 11.90
C ASP A 114 24.51 -8.38 12.97
N ASP A 115 25.27 -7.33 12.65
CA ASP A 115 26.20 -6.68 13.58
C ASP A 115 25.49 -5.95 14.73
N LEU A 116 24.35 -5.31 14.45
CA LEU A 116 23.57 -4.59 15.47
C LEU A 116 22.79 -5.53 16.41
N THR A 117 22.44 -6.73 15.95
CA THR A 117 21.41 -7.53 16.60
C THR A 117 21.93 -8.89 17.06
N GLY A 118 22.20 -9.01 18.36
CA GLY A 118 22.56 -10.28 18.99
C GLY A 118 21.38 -11.23 19.24
N SER A 119 20.15 -10.87 18.82
CA SER A 119 18.95 -11.68 19.01
C SER A 119 17.97 -11.50 17.84
N GLU A 120 17.22 -12.56 17.56
CA GLU A 120 16.21 -12.59 16.48
C GLU A 120 15.11 -11.52 16.68
N LEU A 121 14.71 -11.27 17.93
CA LEU A 121 13.74 -10.22 18.26
C LEU A 121 14.25 -8.81 17.92
N ALA A 122 15.54 -8.54 18.16
CA ALA A 122 16.15 -7.27 17.80
C ALA A 122 16.23 -7.12 16.27
N ALA A 123 16.56 -8.19 15.53
CA ALA A 123 16.57 -8.18 14.07
C ALA A 123 15.17 -7.88 13.50
N THR A 124 14.13 -8.52 14.02
CA THR A 124 12.73 -8.24 13.65
C THR A 124 12.34 -6.80 13.95
N ALA A 125 12.74 -6.24 15.09
CA ALA A 125 12.45 -4.85 15.43
C ALA A 125 13.11 -3.87 14.44
N VAL A 126 14.38 -4.09 14.09
CA VAL A 126 15.10 -3.28 13.10
C VAL A 126 14.45 -3.37 11.72
N ARG A 127 14.08 -4.58 11.27
CA ARG A 127 13.38 -4.77 9.99
C ARG A 127 12.00 -4.11 9.97
N THR A 128 11.26 -4.20 11.08
CA THR A 128 9.95 -3.53 11.25
C THR A 128 10.09 -2.01 11.19
N GLY A 129 11.12 -1.47 11.86
CA GLY A 129 11.45 -0.05 11.83
C GLY A 129 11.81 0.41 10.41
N GLY A 130 12.68 -0.32 9.73
CA GLY A 130 13.07 -0.07 8.34
C GLY A 130 11.86 -0.03 7.41
N LEU A 131 11.02 -1.07 7.43
CA LEU A 131 9.79 -1.11 6.66
C LEU A 131 8.89 0.11 6.92
N THR A 132 8.68 0.45 8.20
CA THR A 132 7.86 1.61 8.59
C THR A 132 8.44 2.91 8.05
N VAL A 133 9.76 3.10 8.14
CA VAL A 133 10.45 4.28 7.62
C VAL A 133 10.24 4.43 6.12
N PHE A 134 10.42 3.37 5.34
CA PHE A 134 10.20 3.41 3.89
C PHE A 134 8.76 3.77 3.53
N VAL A 135 7.78 3.16 4.20
CA VAL A 135 6.35 3.50 4.00
C VAL A 135 6.08 4.96 4.34
N CYS A 136 6.63 5.47 5.44
CA CYS A 136 6.49 6.87 5.85
C CYS A 136 7.16 7.84 4.87
N ILE A 137 8.31 7.48 4.28
CA ILE A 137 8.98 8.30 3.25
C ILE A 137 8.09 8.41 2.02
N VAL A 138 7.51 7.32 1.54
CA VAL A 138 6.60 7.36 0.38
C VAL A 138 5.35 8.18 0.69
N ALA A 139 4.73 7.98 1.85
CA ALA A 139 3.57 8.75 2.27
C ALA A 139 3.90 10.25 2.41
N GLY A 140 5.03 10.57 3.04
CA GLY A 140 5.50 11.93 3.27
C GLY A 140 5.86 12.67 1.98
N THR A 141 6.54 12.00 1.05
CA THR A 141 6.88 12.58 -0.27
C THR A 141 5.62 12.87 -1.09
N PHE A 142 4.64 11.95 -1.11
CA PHE A 142 3.35 12.19 -1.75
C PHE A 142 2.61 13.38 -1.10
N CYS A 143 2.50 13.39 0.22
CA CYS A 143 1.82 14.47 0.95
C CYS A 143 2.51 15.83 0.75
N ALA A 144 3.84 15.85 0.68
CA ALA A 144 4.62 17.05 0.40
C ALA A 144 4.38 17.54 -1.03
N ALA A 145 4.41 16.64 -2.03
CA ALA A 145 4.12 16.99 -3.42
C ALA A 145 2.70 17.55 -3.59
N ALA A 146 1.71 16.90 -2.98
CA ALA A 146 0.31 17.37 -2.95
C ALA A 146 0.17 18.75 -2.28
N ARG A 147 0.99 19.04 -1.25
CA ARG A 147 1.03 20.35 -0.61
C ARG A 147 1.81 21.40 -1.40
N CYS A 148 2.69 21.02 -2.32
CA CYS A 148 3.42 21.96 -3.15
C CYS A 148 2.65 22.40 -4.40
N THR A 149 1.40 21.98 -4.59
CA THR A 149 0.57 22.42 -5.71
C THR A 149 0.36 23.94 -5.67
N GLY A 150 0.85 24.62 -6.71
CA GLY A 150 0.72 26.06 -6.88
C GLY A 150 -0.68 26.48 -7.32
N GLY A 151 -1.02 27.76 -7.12
CA GLY A 151 -2.29 28.34 -7.58
C GLY A 151 -3.51 28.12 -6.68
N VAL A 152 -3.30 27.65 -5.45
CA VAL A 152 -4.37 27.36 -4.47
C VAL A 152 -4.06 27.91 -3.09
N ASP A 153 -5.10 28.35 -2.38
CA ASP A 153 -5.01 28.97 -1.05
C ASP A 153 -4.39 28.06 0.01
N ALA A 154 -3.81 28.65 1.05
CA ALA A 154 -3.11 27.93 2.12
C ALA A 154 -4.00 26.90 2.86
N ARG A 155 -5.31 27.16 2.94
CA ARG A 155 -6.29 26.23 3.52
C ARG A 155 -6.53 25.02 2.61
N LEU A 156 -6.81 25.27 1.33
CA LEU A 156 -7.02 24.21 0.35
C LEU A 156 -5.78 23.33 0.20
N ARG A 157 -4.59 23.94 0.20
CA ARG A 157 -3.30 23.25 0.18
C ARG A 157 -3.10 22.25 1.32
N ARG A 158 -3.63 22.53 2.50
CA ARG A 158 -3.59 21.60 3.65
C ARG A 158 -4.56 20.43 3.51
N GLU A 159 -5.68 20.66 2.82
CA GLU A 159 -6.73 19.66 2.58
C GLU A 159 -6.41 18.78 1.35
N LEU A 160 -5.58 19.27 0.41
CA LEU A 160 -5.19 18.55 -0.82
C LEU A 160 -4.71 17.11 -0.60
N PRO A 161 -3.86 16.79 0.39
CA PRO A 161 -3.51 15.39 0.64
C PRO A 161 -4.74 14.52 0.92
N GLY A 162 -5.74 15.01 1.65
CA GLY A 162 -6.98 14.26 1.89
C GLY A 162 -7.94 14.26 0.70
N LEU A 163 -7.89 15.30 -0.14
CA LEU A 163 -8.69 15.44 -1.37
C LEU A 163 -8.06 14.76 -2.60
N LEU A 164 -6.83 14.27 -2.48
CA LEU A 164 -6.11 13.49 -3.50
C LEU A 164 -5.83 12.06 -3.03
N ALA A 165 -6.12 11.73 -1.75
CA ALA A 165 -5.85 10.43 -1.13
C ALA A 165 -6.98 9.42 -1.15
#